data_AF-S3C419-F1
#
_entry.id   AF-S3C419-F1
#
_cell.length_a   1.000
_cell.length_b   1.000
_cell.length_c   1.000
_cell.angle_alpha   90.00
_cell.angle_beta   90.00
_cell.angle_gamma   90.00
#
_symmetry.space_group_name_H-M   'P 1'
#
loop_
_entity.id
_entity.type
_entity.pdbx_description
1 polymer ?
#
loop_
_entity_poly.entity_id
_entity_poly.type
_entity_poly.pdbx_seq_one_letter_code
_entity_poly.pdbx_strand_id
1 'polypeptide(L)'
;MKELKNYFINLFDPRLLVILLFLVAMCIAITIIFSKKVPEFKQYKTNIYIYLFLTVLVYAVIAFLGYSRLFEGKTLSEFIFYQICTLTLGVFHCYFYRLFFNKFKLEDDVFKELFFALLVVLYAAVPFLLIYTFLNGMYYMPLMMGNFIVFFIPTLVNASFNHSLKIPPKIYTTWQFPENYKELVGVSDDEMRDLVVFTLMIKKEENDKDYTLYRAKG
;
A
#
# COMPACT_ATOMS: atom_id res chain seq x y z
N MET A 1 13.30 -26.16 -36.36
CA MET A 1 14.05 -24.96 -36.79
C MET A 1 13.16 -23.81 -37.30
N LYS A 2 12.14 -24.05 -38.15
CA LYS A 2 11.22 -22.98 -38.60
C LYS A 2 10.41 -22.33 -37.46
N GLU A 3 9.86 -23.12 -36.55
CA GLU A 3 9.12 -22.65 -35.36
C GLU A 3 9.95 -21.72 -34.47
N LEU A 4 11.16 -22.13 -34.08
CA LEU A 4 12.08 -21.30 -33.30
C LEU A 4 12.42 -19.98 -33.99
N LYS A 5 12.64 -20.01 -35.32
CA LYS A 5 12.92 -18.81 -36.11
C LYS A 5 11.79 -17.78 -36.00
N ASN A 6 10.53 -18.22 -35.90
CA ASN A 6 9.38 -17.32 -35.76
C ASN A 6 9.38 -16.58 -34.42
N TYR A 7 9.73 -17.24 -33.31
CA TYR A 7 9.82 -16.58 -32.00
C TYR A 7 10.98 -15.56 -31.94
N PHE A 8 12.12 -15.86 -32.57
CA PHE A 8 13.23 -14.91 -32.64
C PHE A 8 12.91 -13.66 -33.47
N ILE A 9 12.06 -13.77 -34.50
CA ILE A 9 11.64 -12.61 -35.30
C ILE A 9 10.93 -11.57 -34.41
N ASN A 10 10.16 -12.01 -33.41
CA ASN A 10 9.48 -11.10 -32.48
C ASN A 10 10.45 -10.22 -31.68
N LEU A 11 11.67 -10.71 -31.40
CA LEU A 11 12.70 -9.95 -30.68
C LEU A 11 13.33 -8.83 -31.51
N PHE A 12 13.20 -8.88 -32.84
CA PHE A 12 13.70 -7.85 -33.75
C PHE A 12 12.62 -6.84 -34.16
N ASP A 13 11.43 -6.85 -33.53
CA ASP A 13 10.43 -5.80 -33.75
C ASP A 13 11.02 -4.44 -33.33
N PRO A 14 11.07 -3.44 -34.22
CA PRO A 14 11.64 -2.13 -33.91
C PRO A 14 11.02 -1.47 -32.68
N ARG A 15 9.72 -1.70 -32.44
CA ARG A 15 9.01 -1.16 -31.27
C ARG A 15 9.55 -1.75 -29.98
N LEU A 16 9.87 -3.05 -29.97
CA LEU A 16 10.47 -3.71 -28.81
C LEU A 16 11.83 -3.10 -28.50
N LEU A 17 12.68 -2.92 -29.52
CA LEU A 17 14.04 -2.40 -29.35
C LEU A 17 14.03 -0.97 -28.78
N VAL A 18 13.12 -0.12 -29.24
CA VAL A 18 12.96 1.24 -28.70
C VAL A 18 12.52 1.22 -27.24
N ILE A 19 11.51 0.39 -26.90
CA ILE A 19 11.02 0.26 -25.52
C ILE A 19 12.11 -0.29 -24.60
N LEU A 20 12.85 -1.31 -25.06
CA LEU A 20 13.94 -1.91 -24.32
C LEU A 20 15.07 -0.90 -24.05
N LEU A 21 15.46 -0.13 -25.07
CA LEU A 21 16.48 0.91 -24.93
C LEU A 21 16.06 1.97 -23.91
N PHE A 22 14.81 2.43 -23.98
CA PHE A 22 14.26 3.38 -23.01
C PHE A 22 14.22 2.78 -21.60
N LEU A 23 13.77 1.53 -21.45
CA LEU A 23 13.68 0.85 -20.17
C LEU A 23 15.05 0.66 -19.52
N VAL A 24 16.05 0.23 -20.29
CA VAL A 24 17.44 0.08 -19.81
C VAL A 24 18.03 1.43 -19.42
N ALA A 25 17.80 2.48 -20.22
CA ALA A 25 18.22 3.84 -19.88
C ALA A 25 17.57 4.32 -18.57
N MET A 26 16.28 4.04 -18.36
CA MET A 26 15.58 4.33 -17.11
C MET A 26 16.16 3.54 -15.93
N CYS A 27 16.45 2.23 -16.08
CA CYS A 27 17.09 1.43 -15.02
C CYS A 27 18.40 2.07 -14.57
N ILE A 28 19.25 2.48 -15.52
CA ILE A 28 20.54 3.13 -15.21
C ILE A 28 20.31 4.48 -14.52
N ALA A 29 19.45 5.33 -15.09
CA ALA A 29 19.17 6.66 -14.56
C ALA A 29 18.61 6.60 -13.12
N ILE A 30 17.59 5.77 -12.90
CA ILE A 30 16.96 5.60 -11.58
C ILE A 30 17.95 5.01 -10.58
N THR A 31 18.80 4.06 -10.97
CA THR A 31 19.83 3.51 -10.08
C THR A 31 20.84 4.57 -9.66
N ILE A 32 21.27 5.44 -10.58
CA ILE A 32 22.16 6.56 -10.27
C ILE A 32 21.47 7.52 -9.29
N ILE A 33 20.22 7.91 -9.55
CA ILE A 33 19.45 8.81 -8.67
C ILE A 33 19.26 8.16 -7.29
N PHE A 34 18.91 6.88 -7.22
CA PHE A 34 18.75 6.12 -5.99
C PHE A 34 20.03 6.13 -5.16
N SER A 35 21.17 5.83 -5.79
CA SER A 35 22.47 5.81 -5.10
C SER A 35 22.89 7.18 -4.53
N LYS A 36 22.41 8.28 -5.12
CA LYS A 36 22.65 9.65 -4.63
C LYS A 36 21.69 10.06 -3.52
N LYS A 37 20.42 9.67 -3.61
CA LYS A 37 19.34 10.02 -2.66
C LYS A 37 19.35 9.15 -1.40
N VAL A 38 19.87 7.93 -1.48
CA VAL A 38 19.89 6.96 -0.40
C VAL A 38 21.34 6.67 -0.02
N PRO A 39 21.95 7.42 0.92
CA PRO A 39 23.37 7.28 1.24
C PRO A 39 23.75 5.88 1.75
N GLU A 40 22.83 5.20 2.42
CA GLU A 40 23.01 3.84 2.93
C GLU A 40 23.01 2.79 1.81
N PHE A 41 22.64 3.15 0.57
CA PHE A 41 22.84 2.31 -0.61
C PHE A 41 24.29 1.82 -0.73
N LYS A 42 25.27 2.66 -0.36
CA LYS A 42 26.68 2.27 -0.40
C LYS A 42 27.01 1.14 0.58
N GLN A 43 26.36 1.13 1.74
CA GLN A 43 26.55 0.12 2.78
C GLN A 43 25.93 -1.22 2.37
N TYR A 44 24.73 -1.19 1.79
CA TYR A 44 23.97 -2.40 1.43
C TYR A 44 24.04 -2.76 -0.06
N LYS A 45 24.99 -2.16 -0.80
CA LYS A 45 25.11 -2.27 -2.26
C LYS A 45 25.03 -3.72 -2.74
N THR A 46 25.82 -4.60 -2.14
CA THR A 46 25.87 -6.03 -2.50
C THR A 46 24.52 -6.72 -2.28
N ASN A 47 23.89 -6.49 -1.13
CA ASN A 47 22.60 -7.09 -0.80
C ASN A 47 21.51 -6.60 -1.76
N ILE A 48 21.56 -5.33 -2.15
CA ILE A 48 20.63 -4.75 -3.13
C ILE A 48 20.79 -5.42 -4.49
N TYR A 49 22.02 -5.57 -4.99
CA TYR A 49 22.24 -6.26 -6.28
C TYR A 49 21.86 -7.74 -6.24
N ILE A 50 22.12 -8.44 -5.13
CA ILE A 50 21.66 -9.82 -4.95
C ILE A 50 20.13 -9.88 -4.99
N TYR A 51 19.45 -8.98 -4.27
CA TYR A 51 18.00 -8.90 -4.27
C TYR A 51 17.42 -8.64 -5.67
N LEU A 52 17.99 -7.67 -6.40
CA LEU A 52 17.58 -7.36 -7.77
C LEU A 52 17.78 -8.54 -8.70
N PHE A 53 18.95 -9.19 -8.62
CA PHE A 53 19.27 -10.36 -9.44
C PHE A 53 18.30 -11.52 -9.16
N LEU A 54 18.03 -11.84 -7.90
CA LEU A 54 17.06 -12.87 -7.53
C LEU A 54 15.66 -12.51 -8.03
N THR A 55 15.25 -11.24 -7.91
CA THR A 55 13.95 -10.80 -8.39
C THR A 55 13.83 -10.92 -9.91
N VAL A 56 14.87 -10.54 -10.65
CA VAL A 56 14.97 -10.72 -12.11
C VAL A 56 14.80 -12.19 -12.50
N LEU A 57 15.46 -13.10 -11.78
CA LEU A 57 15.31 -14.55 -12.01
C LEU A 57 13.89 -15.03 -11.76
N VAL A 58 13.26 -14.61 -10.67
CA VAL A 58 11.88 -15.00 -10.35
C VAL A 58 10.89 -14.48 -11.40
N TYR A 59 11.03 -13.22 -11.84
CA TYR A 59 10.17 -12.68 -12.89
C TYR A 59 10.40 -13.33 -14.26
N ALA A 60 11.63 -13.76 -14.55
CA ALA A 60 11.89 -14.55 -15.74
C ALA A 60 11.10 -15.87 -15.72
N VAL A 61 11.09 -16.57 -14.57
CA VAL A 61 10.31 -17.80 -14.39
C VAL A 61 8.80 -17.52 -14.51
N ILE A 62 8.29 -16.46 -13.88
CA ILE A 62 6.88 -16.08 -13.96
C ILE A 62 6.48 -15.82 -15.43
N ALA A 63 7.29 -15.10 -16.20
CA ALA A 63 7.03 -14.83 -17.60
C ALA A 63 6.89 -16.13 -18.42
N PHE A 64 7.79 -17.10 -18.20
CA PHE A 64 7.70 -18.43 -18.83
C PHE A 64 6.45 -19.21 -18.40
N LEU A 65 6.08 -19.18 -17.12
CA LEU A 65 4.90 -19.89 -16.60
C LEU A 65 3.58 -19.36 -17.16
N GLY A 66 3.51 -18.06 -17.48
CA GLY A 66 2.35 -17.47 -18.13
C GLY A 66 2.14 -18.02 -19.56
N TYR A 67 3.20 -18.44 -20.23
CA TYR A 67 3.13 -19.18 -21.50
C TYR A 67 2.90 -20.68 -21.26
N SER A 68 1.79 -21.01 -20.59
CA SER A 68 1.37 -22.39 -20.38
C SER A 68 0.05 -22.66 -21.09
N ARG A 69 -0.18 -23.94 -21.44
CA ARG A 69 -1.44 -24.40 -22.06
C ARG A 69 -2.69 -24.07 -21.24
N LEU A 70 -2.54 -23.76 -19.95
CA LEU A 70 -3.64 -23.37 -19.06
C LEU A 70 -4.27 -22.03 -19.47
N PHE A 71 -3.52 -21.16 -20.13
CA PHE A 71 -3.94 -19.80 -20.49
C PHE A 71 -4.18 -19.62 -22.00
N GLU A 72 -4.11 -20.69 -22.79
CA GLU A 72 -4.29 -20.64 -24.23
C GLU A 72 -5.67 -20.05 -24.60
N GLY A 73 -5.66 -18.99 -25.39
CA GLY A 73 -6.87 -18.24 -25.78
C GLY A 73 -7.53 -17.41 -24.66
N LYS A 74 -6.93 -17.34 -23.46
CA LYS A 74 -7.49 -16.66 -22.28
C LYS A 74 -6.57 -15.56 -21.76
N THR A 75 -6.40 -14.52 -22.57
CA THR A 75 -5.52 -13.36 -22.26
C THR A 75 -5.85 -12.71 -20.90
N LEU A 76 -7.13 -12.62 -20.52
CA LEU A 76 -7.49 -12.06 -19.22
C LEU A 76 -6.98 -12.93 -18.05
N SER A 77 -7.06 -14.25 -18.18
CA SER A 77 -6.60 -15.17 -17.14
C SER A 77 -5.07 -15.16 -17.00
N GLU A 78 -4.35 -15.06 -18.13
CA GLU A 78 -2.90 -14.84 -18.15
C GLU A 78 -2.52 -13.54 -17.41
N PHE A 79 -3.23 -12.45 -17.69
CA PHE A 79 -2.98 -11.17 -17.04
C PHE A 79 -3.24 -11.22 -15.53
N ILE A 80 -4.36 -11.82 -15.11
CA ILE A 80 -4.69 -12.00 -13.68
C ILE A 80 -3.63 -12.87 -12.99
N PHE A 81 -3.15 -13.92 -13.65
CA PHE A 81 -2.06 -14.75 -13.13
C PHE A 81 -0.81 -13.90 -12.85
N TYR A 82 -0.38 -13.08 -13.81
CA TYR A 82 0.75 -12.17 -13.58
C TYR A 82 0.48 -11.20 -12.43
N GLN A 83 -0.73 -10.63 -12.34
CA GLN A 83 -1.08 -9.74 -11.22
C GLN A 83 -1.00 -10.43 -9.86
N ILE A 84 -1.49 -11.68 -9.75
CA ILE A 84 -1.42 -12.44 -8.49
C ILE A 84 0.03 -12.73 -8.10
N CYS A 85 0.86 -13.18 -9.05
CA CYS A 85 2.29 -13.41 -8.81
C CYS A 85 2.99 -12.12 -8.35
N THR A 86 2.76 -11.01 -9.07
CA THR A 86 3.35 -9.71 -8.78
C THR A 86 2.89 -9.15 -7.43
N LEU A 87 1.62 -9.31 -7.08
CA LEU A 87 1.09 -8.89 -5.77
C LEU A 87 1.75 -9.69 -4.65
N THR A 88 1.90 -11.00 -4.83
CA THR A 88 2.57 -11.89 -3.87
C THR A 88 4.03 -11.49 -3.68
N LEU A 89 4.74 -11.17 -4.77
CA LEU A 89 6.10 -10.65 -4.69
C LEU A 89 6.17 -9.27 -4.04
N GLY A 90 5.17 -8.42 -4.22
CA GLY A 90 5.05 -7.14 -3.50
C GLY A 90 4.92 -7.34 -1.98
N VAL A 91 4.19 -8.36 -1.53
CA VAL A 91 4.10 -8.71 -0.10
C VAL A 91 5.46 -9.16 0.42
N PHE A 92 6.15 -10.04 -0.31
CA PHE A 92 7.49 -10.46 0.04
C PHE A 92 8.49 -9.30 0.02
N HIS A 93 8.38 -8.38 -0.92
CA HIS A 93 9.19 -7.17 -0.97
C HIS A 93 9.04 -6.34 0.30
N CYS A 94 7.78 -6.07 0.70
CA CYS A 94 7.48 -5.31 1.91
C CYS A 94 8.04 -5.98 3.19
N TYR A 95 8.03 -7.32 3.23
CA TYR A 95 8.59 -8.10 4.33
C TYR A 95 10.14 -8.11 4.33
N PHE A 96 10.75 -8.46 3.21
CA PHE A 96 12.21 -8.55 3.07
C PHE A 96 12.91 -7.20 3.18
N TYR A 97 12.26 -6.12 2.74
CA TYR A 97 12.76 -4.77 2.91
C TYR A 97 13.00 -4.44 4.39
N ARG A 98 12.12 -4.92 5.29
CA ARG A 98 12.26 -4.70 6.75
C ARG A 98 13.29 -5.63 7.38
N LEU A 99 13.37 -6.88 6.92
CA LEU A 99 14.30 -7.88 7.46
C LEU A 99 15.77 -7.61 7.09
N PHE A 100 16.07 -7.50 5.80
CA PHE A 100 17.45 -7.47 5.31
C PHE A 100 18.14 -6.12 5.51
N PHE A 101 17.36 -5.04 5.45
CA PHE A 101 17.88 -3.70 5.68
C PHE A 101 17.75 -3.29 7.16
N ASN A 102 17.38 -4.23 8.04
CA ASN A 102 17.32 -4.15 9.51
C ASN A 102 17.35 -2.73 10.05
N LYS A 103 16.22 -2.02 9.89
CA LYS A 103 16.15 -0.57 10.04
C LYS A 103 17.38 0.09 9.42
N PHE A 104 17.27 0.52 8.15
CA PHE A 104 17.75 1.88 7.96
C PHE A 104 17.17 2.67 9.14
N LYS A 105 17.90 3.55 9.81
CA LYS A 105 17.31 4.45 10.81
C LYS A 105 16.31 5.44 10.15
N LEU A 106 15.60 5.01 9.12
CA LEU A 106 14.38 5.50 8.53
C LEU A 106 13.26 5.12 9.48
N GLU A 107 13.13 5.89 10.53
CA GLU A 107 11.78 6.20 10.95
C GLU A 107 11.07 6.77 9.71
N ASP A 108 10.06 6.04 9.22
CA ASP A 108 8.95 6.57 8.43
C ASP A 108 9.17 7.07 7.00
N ASP A 109 10.31 6.79 6.35
CA ASP A 109 10.48 7.24 4.96
C ASP A 109 9.90 6.25 3.93
N VAL A 110 8.56 6.27 3.81
CA VAL A 110 7.80 5.53 2.79
C VAL A 110 8.31 5.81 1.38
N PHE A 111 8.85 7.01 1.11
CA PHE A 111 9.35 7.36 -0.21
C PHE A 111 10.58 6.54 -0.58
N LYS A 112 11.46 6.21 0.36
CA LYS A 112 12.64 5.37 0.07
C LYS A 112 12.26 3.92 -0.23
N GLU A 113 11.28 3.37 0.50
CA GLU A 113 10.74 2.04 0.20
C GLU A 113 10.08 2.02 -1.19
N LEU A 114 9.23 3.01 -1.49
CA LEU A 114 8.56 3.11 -2.79
C LEU A 114 9.57 3.32 -3.93
N PHE A 115 10.62 4.09 -3.70
CA PHE A 115 11.66 4.32 -4.69
C PHE A 115 12.51 3.06 -4.94
N PHE A 116 12.74 2.26 -3.89
CA PHE A 116 13.38 0.96 -4.02
C PHE A 116 12.47 -0.03 -4.76
N ALA A 117 11.17 -0.06 -4.47
CA ALA A 117 10.18 -0.85 -5.18
C ALA A 117 10.14 -0.50 -6.68
N LEU A 118 10.22 0.79 -7.03
CA LEU A 118 10.30 1.24 -8.43
C LEU A 118 11.54 0.68 -9.12
N LEU A 119 12.69 0.71 -8.46
CA LEU A 119 13.93 0.14 -8.99
C LEU A 119 13.76 -1.37 -9.24
N VAL A 120 13.18 -2.10 -8.29
CA VAL A 120 12.92 -3.54 -8.43
C VAL A 120 12.01 -3.83 -9.63
N VAL A 121 10.91 -3.10 -9.78
CA VAL A 121 9.97 -3.24 -10.91
C VAL A 121 10.66 -2.97 -12.25
N LEU A 122 11.47 -1.91 -12.36
CA LEU A 122 12.17 -1.58 -13.60
C LEU A 122 13.13 -2.69 -14.04
N TYR A 123 13.89 -3.25 -13.10
CA TYR A 123 14.79 -4.37 -13.40
C TYR A 123 14.02 -5.65 -13.75
N ALA A 124 12.92 -5.94 -13.04
CA ALA A 124 12.06 -7.09 -13.30
C ALA A 124 11.32 -7.00 -14.65
N ALA A 125 10.99 -5.78 -15.09
CA ALA A 125 10.32 -5.53 -16.36
C ALA A 125 11.17 -5.94 -17.57
N VAL A 126 12.50 -5.84 -17.49
CA VAL A 126 13.40 -6.18 -18.61
C VAL A 126 13.28 -7.66 -19.05
N PRO A 127 13.54 -8.67 -18.19
CA PRO A 127 13.41 -10.06 -18.58
C PRO A 127 11.95 -10.41 -18.91
N PHE A 128 10.98 -9.86 -18.19
CA PHE A 128 9.56 -10.10 -18.44
C PHE A 128 9.17 -9.67 -19.86
N LEU A 129 9.51 -8.45 -20.25
CA LEU A 129 9.23 -7.89 -21.57
C LEU A 129 9.90 -8.72 -22.68
N LEU A 130 11.14 -9.15 -22.49
CA LEU A 130 11.87 -9.97 -23.47
C LEU A 130 11.22 -11.35 -23.63
N ILE A 131 10.96 -12.04 -22.52
CA ILE A 131 10.41 -13.41 -22.55
C ILE A 131 8.97 -13.39 -23.06
N TYR A 132 8.15 -12.45 -22.58
CA TYR A 132 6.77 -12.32 -23.04
C TYR A 132 6.71 -12.04 -24.54
N THR A 133 7.51 -11.10 -25.03
CA THR A 133 7.52 -10.78 -26.47
C THR A 133 8.07 -11.93 -27.30
N PHE A 134 9.11 -12.62 -26.79
CA PHE A 134 9.64 -13.80 -27.45
C PHE A 134 8.56 -14.86 -27.67
N LEU A 135 7.72 -15.14 -26.67
CA LEU A 135 6.72 -16.22 -26.69
C LEU A 135 5.39 -15.80 -27.34
N ASN A 136 4.86 -14.63 -26.99
CA ASN A 136 3.51 -14.18 -27.34
C ASN A 136 3.48 -13.06 -28.40
N GLY A 137 4.64 -12.49 -28.74
CA GLY A 137 4.73 -11.33 -29.63
C GLY A 137 4.33 -10.01 -28.95
N MET A 138 4.23 -8.94 -29.76
CA MET A 138 4.09 -7.57 -29.26
C MET A 138 2.66 -7.12 -28.93
N TYR A 139 1.64 -7.82 -29.43
CA TYR A 139 0.27 -7.31 -29.44
C TYR A 139 -0.28 -7.05 -28.03
N TYR A 140 -0.17 -8.02 -27.12
CA TYR A 140 -0.62 -7.89 -25.73
C TYR A 140 0.47 -7.43 -24.76
N MET A 141 1.70 -7.21 -25.23
CA MET A 141 2.82 -6.86 -24.36
C MET A 141 2.57 -5.60 -23.51
N PRO A 142 2.06 -4.47 -24.05
CA PRO A 142 1.78 -3.29 -23.24
C PRO A 142 0.74 -3.53 -22.14
N LEU A 143 -0.28 -4.35 -22.42
CA LEU A 143 -1.29 -4.74 -21.43
C LEU A 143 -0.62 -5.55 -20.31
N MET A 144 0.18 -6.55 -20.67
CA MET A 144 0.82 -7.43 -19.69
C MET A 144 1.82 -6.68 -18.82
N MET A 145 2.55 -5.69 -19.35
CA MET A 145 3.41 -4.81 -18.55
C MET A 145 2.65 -4.05 -17.46
N GLY A 146 1.34 -3.84 -17.63
CA GLY A 146 0.47 -3.24 -16.61
C GLY A 146 0.36 -4.07 -15.32
N ASN A 147 0.78 -5.34 -15.33
CA ASN A 147 0.74 -6.19 -14.14
C ASN A 147 1.60 -5.59 -13.00
N PHE A 148 2.72 -4.94 -13.32
CA PHE A 148 3.66 -4.40 -12.34
C PHE A 148 3.06 -3.33 -11.41
N ILE A 149 1.94 -2.71 -11.77
CA ILE A 149 1.27 -1.70 -10.94
C ILE A 149 0.86 -2.30 -9.59
N VAL A 150 0.44 -3.58 -9.56
CA VAL A 150 -0.01 -4.22 -8.31
C VAL A 150 1.14 -4.53 -7.34
N PHE A 151 2.39 -4.45 -7.80
CA PHE A 151 3.57 -4.67 -6.96
C PHE A 151 3.67 -3.64 -5.82
N PHE A 152 3.17 -2.42 -6.06
CA PHE A 152 3.23 -1.32 -5.09
C PHE A 152 2.13 -1.39 -4.02
N ILE A 153 1.07 -2.17 -4.24
CA ILE A 153 -0.10 -2.21 -3.35
C ILE A 153 0.30 -2.60 -1.91
N PRO A 154 1.10 -3.65 -1.66
CA PRO A 154 1.42 -4.06 -0.30
C PRO A 154 2.20 -2.98 0.49
N THR A 155 3.17 -2.33 -0.17
CA THR A 155 3.92 -1.21 0.43
C THR A 155 3.01 -0.02 0.74
N LEU A 156 2.08 0.33 -0.15
CA LEU A 156 1.13 1.42 0.08
C LEU A 156 0.16 1.10 1.22
N VAL A 157 -0.40 -0.12 1.26
CA VAL A 157 -1.29 -0.55 2.35
C VAL A 157 -0.57 -0.50 3.69
N ASN A 158 0.66 -1.00 3.76
CA ASN A 158 1.44 -0.97 4.99
C ASN A 158 1.79 0.48 5.40
N ALA A 159 2.15 1.35 4.46
CA ALA A 159 2.39 2.76 4.72
C ALA A 159 1.14 3.46 5.27
N SER A 160 -0.01 3.27 4.63
CA SER A 160 -1.29 3.82 5.08
C SER A 160 -1.68 3.33 6.47
N PHE A 161 -1.48 2.04 6.76
CA PHE A 161 -1.73 1.45 8.07
C PHE A 161 -0.83 2.07 9.15
N ASN A 162 0.47 2.19 8.88
CA ASN A 162 1.40 2.81 9.85
C ASN A 162 1.12 4.31 10.06
N HIS A 163 0.66 5.02 9.03
CA HIS A 163 0.25 6.41 9.17
C HIS A 163 -1.06 6.56 9.95
N SER A 164 -2.02 5.64 9.80
CA SER A 164 -3.28 5.71 10.55
C SER A 164 -3.07 5.47 12.05
N LEU A 165 -2.12 4.61 12.43
CA LEU A 165 -1.74 4.38 13.83
C LEU A 165 -1.13 5.63 14.51
N LYS A 166 -0.63 6.61 13.74
CA LYS A 166 -0.10 7.87 14.29
C LYS A 166 -1.18 8.90 14.58
N ILE A 167 -2.40 8.69 14.09
CA ILE A 167 -3.52 9.59 14.39
C ILE A 167 -3.83 9.39 15.88
N PRO A 168 -3.66 10.43 16.73
CA PRO A 168 -3.91 10.28 18.14
C PRO A 168 -5.39 9.92 18.36
N PRO A 169 -5.71 9.03 19.32
CA PRO A 169 -7.10 8.77 19.66
C PRO A 169 -7.76 10.05 20.13
N LYS A 170 -9.06 10.21 19.84
CA LYS A 170 -9.82 11.35 20.33
C LYS A 170 -9.79 11.33 21.86
N ILE A 171 -9.22 12.39 22.46
CA ILE A 171 -9.28 12.59 23.90
C ILE A 171 -10.70 13.07 24.20
N TYR A 172 -11.53 12.19 24.75
CA TYR A 172 -12.83 12.59 25.26
C TYR A 172 -12.63 13.25 26.63
N THR A 173 -12.93 14.54 26.73
CA THR A 173 -13.05 15.22 28.01
C THR A 173 -14.25 14.65 28.73
N THR A 174 -14.02 13.68 29.61
CA THR A 174 -15.03 13.20 30.54
C THR A 174 -15.08 14.17 31.71
N TRP A 175 -16.28 14.55 32.14
CA TRP A 175 -16.43 15.26 33.40
C TRP A 175 -16.00 14.33 34.53
N GLN A 176 -14.90 14.67 35.20
CA GLN A 176 -14.41 13.95 36.36
C GLN A 176 -14.96 14.65 37.61
N PHE A 177 -15.51 13.87 38.54
CA PHE A 177 -15.96 14.43 39.81
C PHE A 177 -14.73 15.00 40.56
N PRO A 178 -14.79 16.24 41.07
CA PRO A 178 -13.64 16.87 41.71
C PRO A 178 -13.15 16.03 42.90
N GLU A 179 -11.86 15.67 42.92
CA GLU A 179 -11.27 14.85 43.99
C GLU A 179 -11.37 15.54 45.36
N ASN A 180 -11.38 16.87 45.36
CA ASN A 180 -11.53 17.73 46.53
C ASN A 180 -13.00 18.03 46.89
N TYR A 181 -13.99 17.27 46.40
CA TYR A 181 -15.41 17.51 46.72
C TYR A 181 -15.73 17.53 48.22
N LYS A 182 -14.91 16.89 49.06
CA LYS A 182 -15.06 16.89 50.52
C LYS A 182 -14.48 18.15 51.18
N GLU A 183 -13.56 18.83 50.50
CA GLU A 183 -12.89 20.05 50.97
C GLU A 183 -13.50 21.31 50.35
N LEU A 184 -14.17 21.17 49.21
CA LEU A 184 -15.06 22.20 48.68
C LEU A 184 -16.20 22.38 49.68
N VAL A 185 -16.38 23.62 50.15
CA VAL A 185 -17.52 24.00 50.99
C VAL A 185 -18.77 23.57 50.24
N GLY A 186 -19.51 22.61 50.81
CA GLY A 186 -20.81 22.23 50.27
C GLY A 186 -21.69 23.47 50.15
N VAL A 187 -22.64 23.43 49.22
CA VAL A 187 -23.63 24.51 49.03
C VAL A 187 -24.19 24.90 50.40
N SER A 188 -24.05 26.16 50.77
CA SER A 188 -24.49 26.65 52.08
C SER A 188 -26.01 26.50 52.23
N ASP A 189 -26.52 26.42 53.47
CA ASP A 189 -27.98 26.35 53.72
C ASP A 189 -28.75 27.54 53.11
N ASP A 190 -28.07 28.69 52.92
CA ASP A 190 -28.61 29.87 52.22
C ASP A 190 -28.67 29.68 50.70
N GLU A 191 -27.72 28.98 50.09
CA GLU A 191 -27.73 28.65 48.67
C GLU A 191 -28.68 27.47 48.35
N MET A 192 -28.93 26.58 49.32
CA MET A 192 -30.00 25.57 49.25
C MET A 192 -31.42 26.17 49.40
N ARG A 193 -31.53 27.44 49.79
CA ARG A 193 -32.84 28.08 49.99
C ARG A 193 -33.55 28.38 48.67
N ASP A 194 -32.80 28.58 47.59
CA ASP A 194 -33.28 28.88 46.24
C ASP A 194 -33.28 27.65 45.31
N LEU A 195 -33.48 26.44 45.86
CA LEU A 195 -33.63 25.23 45.07
C LEU A 195 -34.83 25.34 44.12
N VAL A 196 -34.52 25.57 42.84
CA VAL A 196 -35.52 25.71 41.78
C VAL A 196 -36.15 24.34 41.54
N VAL A 197 -37.43 24.23 41.87
CA VAL A 197 -38.22 23.04 41.56
C VAL A 197 -38.59 23.06 40.08
N PHE A 198 -37.86 22.29 39.27
CA PHE A 198 -38.22 22.10 37.88
C PHE A 198 -39.42 21.15 37.80
N THR A 199 -40.56 21.69 37.35
CA THR A 199 -41.74 20.89 37.02
C THR A 199 -41.83 20.79 35.50
N LEU A 200 -41.49 19.62 34.96
CA LEU A 200 -41.65 19.30 33.56
C LEU A 200 -43.10 18.86 33.32
N MET A 201 -43.82 19.62 32.49
CA MET A 201 -45.16 19.27 32.05
C MET A 201 -45.07 18.70 30.65
N ILE A 202 -45.38 17.41 30.49
CA ILE A 202 -45.28 16.72 29.21
C ILE A 202 -46.67 16.26 28.79
N LYS A 203 -47.07 16.61 27.57
CA LYS A 203 -48.20 15.98 26.87
C LYS A 203 -47.69 14.74 26.17
N LYS A 204 -48.29 13.60 26.47
CA LYS A 204 -47.90 12.33 25.87
C LYS A 204 -48.35 12.23 24.40
N GLU A 205 -49.50 12.82 24.09
CA GLU A 205 -50.10 12.85 22.75
C GLU A 205 -50.70 14.24 22.46
N GLU A 206 -50.86 14.58 21.18
CA GLU A 206 -51.22 15.93 20.73
C GLU A 206 -52.63 16.39 21.18
N ASN A 207 -53.57 15.45 21.32
CA ASN A 207 -54.96 15.69 21.70
C ASN A 207 -55.25 15.50 23.20
N ASP A 208 -54.23 15.27 24.02
CA ASP A 208 -54.42 15.00 25.43
C ASP A 208 -54.88 16.26 26.18
N LYS A 209 -55.93 16.13 26.99
CA LYS A 209 -56.54 17.27 27.72
C LYS A 209 -55.75 17.61 28.99
N ASP A 210 -55.06 16.63 29.56
CA ASP A 210 -54.34 16.76 30.82
C ASP A 210 -52.82 16.62 30.62
N TYR A 211 -52.04 17.23 31.52
CA TYR A 211 -50.57 17.17 31.49
C TYR A 211 -50.06 16.14 32.49
N THR A 212 -49.03 15.36 32.10
CA THR A 212 -48.27 14.56 33.07
C THR A 212 -47.18 15.43 33.68
N LEU A 213 -47.15 15.50 35.01
CA LEU A 213 -46.24 16.34 35.78
C LEU A 213 -45.11 15.50 36.35
N TYR A 214 -43.87 15.84 35.99
CA TYR A 214 -42.68 15.30 36.63
C TYR A 214 -41.98 16.42 37.40
N ARG A 215 -41.92 16.26 38.72
CA ARG A 215 -41.28 17.22 39.60
C ARG A 215 -39.97 16.63 40.11
N ALA A 216 -38.87 17.26 39.75
CA ALA A 216 -37.57 17.01 40.35
C ALA A 216 -37.26 18.15 41.31
N LYS A 217 -36.90 17.81 42.55
CA LYS A 217 -36.36 18.76 43.51
C LYS A 217 -34.85 18.58 43.49
N GLY A 218 -34.14 19.56 42.93
CA GLY A 218 -32.71 19.74 43.14
C GLY A 218 -32.45 20.21 44.55
#